data_AF-A0A7Y5U9C0-F1
#
_entry.id   AF-A0A7Y5U9C0-F1
#
_cell.length_a   1.000
_cell.length_b   1.000
_cell.length_c   1.000
_cell.angle_alpha   90.00
_cell.angle_beta   90.00
_cell.angle_gamma   90.00
#
_symmetry.space_group_name_H-M   'P 1'
#
loop_
_entity.id
_entity.type
_entity.pdbx_description
1 polymer ?
#
loop_
_entity_poly.entity_id
_entity_poly.type
_entity_poly.pdbx_seq_one_letter_code
_entity_poly.pdbx_strand_id
1 'polypeptide(L)'
;MRLGFAWRALGAVTLTSFVVGCGAKVVFDEDPGTGGSGGNGDGGQGGLSPVVTSSTSSTSSSTVTSTGVGGGGPNLVEEITLSEVIDQDVQYQIGPGTLGVTAIATTPNDAFAEVRVTSVRSPSGSTVVDGILPTNGYEWLWYGAIAAAAPQVGHPEAFPLAQGPWTFHVSATSPAEVSLWKRATVDGNFYGGVLDVNVFLPEGIISEDDVLDILAEAYTDWGGIELGEVRFFPLSDNYLAVDDDNVFQLLEETKIAPTRPALNIMATASIGGSFEGAAGFSLGIPGTPVVHGVNTSAVVWMVLGDDFFDPIILRHEGGHFGGLFHTSEYQAGLMDPLEDTPSCPDVLELYDQCPDYDYIMFPSGGSGASIFSQQESKVLQGGTVYRGVYAPGEPPMTPYGPEISGESEMPSDGLVPSDVVADAKQRAIARHLTRSTRGVATTHAGSWSSQISPSAAAHLAGIGCPSPGGASYFDELGALGALDAGTLAAIATDGAAPAYVRRRAALMIARLPNVPVDIIDDLERIARDHSEPSLARAGALGALGSLDPDRGTFAAIDLETDSDRLVRAIAVRSQ
;
A
#
# COMPACT_ATOMS: atom_id res chain seq x y z
N MET A 1 40.92 18.73 26.44
CA MET A 1 40.11 19.07 25.26
C MET A 1 39.11 17.94 25.05
N ARG A 2 37.87 18.12 25.48
CA ARG A 2 36.74 17.22 25.21
C ARG A 2 35.80 18.01 24.29
N LEU A 3 35.60 17.52 23.08
CA LEU A 3 34.61 18.04 22.13
C LEU A 3 33.24 17.51 22.58
N GLY A 4 32.37 18.42 23.01
CA GLY A 4 30.96 18.11 23.29
C GLY A 4 30.17 18.16 21.98
N PHE A 5 29.59 17.02 21.60
CA PHE A 5 28.55 16.97 20.59
C PHE A 5 27.25 17.49 21.20
N ALA A 6 26.74 18.59 20.66
CA ALA A 6 25.43 19.11 21.01
C ALA A 6 24.38 18.40 20.14
N TRP A 7 23.62 17.49 20.74
CA TRP A 7 22.36 17.02 20.17
C TRP A 7 21.40 18.21 20.17
N ARG A 8 21.01 18.68 18.98
CA ARG A 8 19.86 19.56 18.83
C ARG A 8 18.62 18.68 18.99
N ALA A 9 17.81 18.96 20.01
CA ALA A 9 16.46 18.45 20.11
C ALA A 9 15.68 18.97 18.90
N LEU A 10 15.40 18.08 17.93
CA LEU A 10 14.30 18.28 16.99
C LEU A 10 13.03 18.33 17.84
N GLY A 11 12.38 19.48 17.87
CA GLY A 11 11.06 19.59 18.47
C GLY A 11 10.13 18.63 17.73
N ALA A 12 9.31 17.90 18.47
CA ALA A 12 8.24 17.09 17.91
C ALA A 12 7.45 17.96 16.93
N VAL A 13 7.64 17.73 15.63
CA VAL A 13 6.74 18.23 14.61
C VAL A 13 5.45 17.49 14.90
N THR A 14 4.49 18.17 15.51
CA THR A 14 3.13 17.65 15.61
C THR A 14 2.66 17.51 14.18
N LEU A 15 2.68 16.28 13.66
CA LEU A 15 2.10 15.93 12.37
C LEU A 15 0.59 16.22 12.48
N THR A 16 0.22 17.45 12.16
CA THR A 16 -1.17 17.86 12.05
C THR A 16 -1.79 17.07 10.92
N SER A 17 -2.54 16.05 11.32
CA SER A 17 -3.50 15.30 10.50
C SER A 17 -2.99 15.00 9.10
N PHE A 18 -2.26 13.89 8.95
CA PHE A 18 -2.38 13.19 7.69
C PHE A 18 -3.88 12.90 7.51
N VAL A 19 -4.53 13.62 6.61
CA VAL A 19 -5.72 13.09 5.97
C VAL A 19 -5.17 12.05 5.00
N VAL A 20 -4.68 10.93 5.54
CA VAL A 20 -4.66 9.69 4.79
C VAL A 20 -6.14 9.36 4.65
N GLY A 21 -6.79 9.97 3.65
CA GLY A 21 -8.01 9.41 3.10
C GLY A 21 -7.72 7.93 2.85
N CYS A 22 -8.70 7.05 3.07
CA CYS A 22 -8.52 5.61 3.16
C CYS A 22 -7.73 4.94 2.03
N GLY A 23 -7.38 5.65 0.95
CA GLY A 23 -6.82 5.14 -0.31
C GLY A 23 -5.51 4.37 -0.29
N ALA A 24 -5.08 3.79 0.83
CA ALA A 24 -4.03 2.78 0.84
C ALA A 24 -4.08 1.91 2.11
N LYS A 25 -5.21 1.25 2.40
CA LYS A 25 -5.29 0.31 3.53
C LYS A 25 -6.15 -0.89 3.15
N VAL A 26 -5.55 -2.06 2.91
CA VAL A 26 -6.29 -3.32 2.61
C VAL A 26 -6.61 -4.16 3.83
N VAL A 27 -7.75 -4.85 3.74
CA VAL A 27 -8.51 -5.29 4.90
C VAL A 27 -9.64 -6.31 4.49
N PHE A 28 -9.58 -7.66 4.63
CA PHE A 28 -10.44 -8.66 3.88
C PHE A 28 -11.49 -9.57 4.57
N ASP A 29 -12.61 -9.95 3.91
CA ASP A 29 -13.67 -10.91 4.38
C ASP A 29 -13.89 -12.10 3.43
N GLU A 30 -14.36 -13.22 4.00
CA GLU A 30 -15.19 -14.21 3.31
C GLU A 30 -16.24 -14.81 4.27
N ASP A 31 -17.54 -14.67 3.95
CA ASP A 31 -18.64 -15.44 4.57
C ASP A 31 -19.26 -16.44 3.55
N PRO A 32 -19.71 -17.65 3.96
CA PRO A 32 -20.28 -18.63 3.06
C PRO A 32 -21.79 -18.39 2.91
N GLY A 33 -22.17 -17.70 1.82
CA GLY A 33 -23.57 -17.37 1.55
C GLY A 33 -24.54 -18.57 1.58
N THR A 34 -25.54 -18.50 2.46
CA THR A 34 -26.85 -19.16 2.24
C THR A 34 -27.84 -18.13 1.72
N GLY A 35 -28.31 -18.34 0.50
CA GLY A 35 -29.04 -17.35 -0.29
C GLY A 35 -30.39 -16.85 0.24
N GLY A 36 -30.83 -15.73 -0.34
CA GLY A 36 -32.17 -15.18 -0.17
C GLY A 36 -32.53 -14.26 -1.33
N SER A 37 -33.60 -14.59 -2.04
CA SER A 37 -34.12 -13.89 -3.21
C SER A 37 -34.94 -12.63 -2.88
N GLY A 38 -34.73 -11.56 -3.65
CA GLY A 38 -35.83 -10.76 -4.21
C GLY A 38 -35.99 -9.32 -3.71
N GLY A 39 -36.08 -8.38 -4.65
CA GLY A 39 -36.62 -7.05 -4.43
C GLY A 39 -36.38 -6.09 -5.59
N ASN A 40 -37.34 -5.97 -6.51
CA ASN A 40 -37.36 -4.90 -7.53
C ASN A 40 -37.57 -3.53 -6.85
N GLY A 41 -36.74 -2.54 -7.20
CA GLY A 41 -36.93 -1.14 -6.85
C GLY A 41 -36.52 -0.21 -7.99
N ASP A 42 -37.53 0.36 -8.67
CA ASP A 42 -37.39 1.44 -9.65
C ASP A 42 -37.08 2.79 -8.96
N GLY A 43 -36.18 3.57 -9.56
CA GLY A 43 -36.37 5.02 -9.72
C GLY A 43 -35.40 5.97 -9.00
N GLY A 44 -34.78 6.87 -9.76
CA GLY A 44 -34.19 8.10 -9.22
C GLY A 44 -33.19 8.80 -10.13
N GLN A 45 -33.65 9.54 -11.15
CA GLN A 45 -32.81 10.53 -11.86
C GLN A 45 -32.61 11.78 -11.00
N GLY A 46 -31.36 12.17 -10.75
CA GLY A 46 -30.99 13.45 -10.17
C GLY A 46 -29.71 13.98 -10.83
N GLY A 47 -29.87 14.85 -11.83
CA GLY A 47 -28.75 15.53 -12.48
C GLY A 47 -28.29 16.74 -11.66
N LEU A 48 -26.97 16.89 -11.52
CA LEU A 48 -26.33 18.11 -11.07
C LEU A 48 -25.26 18.52 -12.10
N SER A 49 -25.41 19.73 -12.64
CA SER A 49 -24.42 20.37 -13.51
C SER A 49 -23.31 20.99 -12.67
N PRO A 50 -22.02 20.86 -13.03
CA PRO A 50 -20.96 21.60 -12.36
C PRO A 50 -20.88 23.05 -12.85
N VAL A 51 -20.71 23.97 -11.90
CA VAL A 51 -20.38 25.38 -12.14
C VAL A 51 -18.86 25.48 -12.23
N VAL A 52 -18.35 25.78 -13.43
CA VAL A 52 -16.93 26.03 -13.68
C VAL A 52 -16.62 27.49 -13.35
N THR A 53 -15.70 27.71 -12.41
CA THR A 53 -15.18 29.05 -12.09
C THR A 53 -13.75 29.15 -12.61
N SER A 54 -13.55 29.83 -13.74
CA SER A 54 -12.23 30.05 -14.33
C SER A 54 -11.57 31.28 -13.73
N SER A 55 -10.38 31.13 -13.14
CA SER A 55 -9.47 32.26 -12.85
C SER A 55 -8.22 32.12 -13.72
N THR A 56 -7.84 33.21 -14.39
CA THR A 56 -6.70 33.27 -15.32
C THR A 56 -5.48 33.83 -14.60
N SER A 57 -4.55 32.95 -14.23
CA SER A 57 -3.17 33.31 -13.86
C SER A 57 -2.29 33.29 -15.10
N SER A 58 -1.42 34.29 -15.25
CA SER A 58 -0.46 34.40 -16.36
C SER A 58 0.84 33.66 -15.99
N THR A 59 1.00 32.43 -16.46
CA THR A 59 2.17 31.59 -16.18
C THR A 59 3.27 31.81 -17.23
N SER A 60 4.51 31.94 -16.78
CA SER A 60 5.70 32.03 -17.63
C SER A 60 6.05 30.63 -18.15
N SER A 61 5.68 30.28 -19.38
CA SER A 61 6.08 29.01 -19.97
C SER A 61 7.55 29.07 -20.42
N SER A 62 8.39 28.22 -19.83
CA SER A 62 9.75 28.00 -20.29
C SER A 62 9.79 26.66 -21.02
N THR A 63 9.95 26.71 -22.35
CA THR A 63 10.13 25.52 -23.17
C THR A 63 11.57 25.03 -23.01
N VAL A 64 11.79 24.01 -22.19
CA VAL A 64 13.11 23.40 -22.02
C VAL A 64 13.33 22.36 -23.12
N THR A 65 14.46 22.46 -23.82
CA THR A 65 14.86 21.50 -24.85
C THR A 65 15.69 20.41 -24.17
N SER A 66 15.19 19.18 -24.10
CA SER A 66 15.85 18.09 -23.38
C SER A 66 16.94 17.40 -24.21
N THR A 67 18.01 16.95 -23.53
CA THR A 67 18.99 16.01 -24.04
C THR A 67 18.68 14.64 -23.45
N GLY A 68 18.34 13.65 -24.28
CA GLY A 68 17.99 12.31 -23.78
C GLY A 68 19.16 11.65 -23.05
N VAL A 69 18.97 11.33 -21.78
CA VAL A 69 19.92 10.56 -20.98
C VAL A 69 19.66 9.08 -21.29
N GLY A 70 20.58 8.45 -22.02
CA GLY A 70 20.47 7.06 -22.44
C GLY A 70 20.63 6.09 -21.27
N GLY A 71 19.57 5.86 -20.51
CA GLY A 71 19.53 4.87 -19.43
C GLY A 71 18.56 3.72 -19.69
N GLY A 72 17.72 3.84 -20.71
CA GLY A 72 16.62 2.93 -20.95
C GLY A 72 16.51 2.39 -22.34
N GLY A 73 16.12 1.13 -22.45
CA GLY A 73 15.63 0.61 -23.72
C GLY A 73 14.47 1.46 -24.25
N PRO A 74 14.04 1.23 -25.51
CA PRO A 74 13.06 2.08 -26.21
C PRO A 74 11.68 2.24 -25.52
N ASN A 75 11.41 1.52 -24.43
CA ASN A 75 10.06 1.30 -23.88
C ASN A 75 9.79 2.07 -22.58
N LEU A 76 10.83 2.47 -21.85
CA LEU A 76 10.74 3.25 -20.62
C LEU A 76 11.79 4.35 -20.73
N VAL A 77 11.44 5.44 -21.39
CA VAL A 77 12.39 6.54 -21.60
C VAL A 77 12.18 7.59 -20.50
N GLU A 78 13.22 7.81 -19.70
CA GLU A 78 13.56 9.05 -18.96
C GLU A 78 14.44 9.90 -19.91
N GLU A 79 14.52 11.23 -19.90
CA GLU A 79 14.31 12.20 -18.84
C GLU A 79 14.12 13.57 -19.54
N ILE A 80 13.04 14.29 -19.23
CA ILE A 80 13.19 15.74 -19.13
C ILE A 80 13.43 15.97 -17.65
N THR A 81 14.67 16.19 -17.26
CA THR A 81 14.97 16.68 -15.92
C THR A 81 14.75 18.17 -15.95
N LEU A 82 13.85 18.63 -15.10
CA LEU A 82 13.85 20.02 -14.68
C LEU A 82 14.38 20.04 -13.25
N SER A 83 15.53 20.68 -13.07
CA SER A 83 16.06 20.99 -11.75
C SER A 83 15.46 22.32 -11.26
N GLU A 84 15.35 22.46 -9.94
CA GLU A 84 14.92 23.69 -9.27
C GLU A 84 13.47 24.11 -9.57
N VAL A 85 12.58 23.14 -9.76
CA VAL A 85 11.14 23.37 -9.94
C VAL A 85 10.50 23.73 -8.59
N ILE A 86 9.76 24.84 -8.54
CA ILE A 86 9.04 25.29 -7.34
C ILE A 86 7.55 25.51 -7.62
N ASP A 87 7.21 26.10 -8.76
CA ASP A 87 5.81 26.38 -9.15
C ASP A 87 5.77 26.57 -10.67
N GLN A 88 5.73 25.47 -11.42
CA GLN A 88 6.00 25.49 -12.86
C GLN A 88 5.22 24.43 -13.64
N ASP A 89 4.81 24.82 -14.85
CA ASP A 89 4.31 23.91 -15.88
C ASP A 89 5.47 23.14 -16.52
N VAL A 90 5.41 21.81 -16.42
CA VAL A 90 6.30 20.87 -17.09
C VAL A 90 5.55 20.27 -18.28
N GLN A 91 6.02 20.55 -19.49
CA GLN A 91 5.38 20.06 -20.71
C GLN A 91 6.16 18.91 -21.36
N TYR A 92 5.44 17.90 -21.85
CA TYR A 92 6.02 16.77 -22.56
C TYR A 92 5.23 16.42 -23.82
N GLN A 93 5.94 16.13 -24.91
CA GLN A 93 5.32 15.70 -26.17
C GLN A 93 5.12 14.19 -26.22
N ILE A 94 3.87 13.75 -26.14
CA ILE A 94 3.48 12.36 -26.30
C ILE A 94 3.37 12.01 -27.78
N GLY A 95 4.19 11.06 -28.22
CA GLY A 95 4.19 10.53 -29.58
C GLY A 95 3.31 9.30 -29.75
N PRO A 96 3.15 8.80 -30.99
CA PRO A 96 2.48 7.53 -31.25
C PRO A 96 3.17 6.39 -30.50
N GLY A 97 2.38 5.38 -30.14
CA GLY A 97 2.89 4.19 -29.45
C GLY A 97 3.01 4.32 -27.93
N THR A 98 2.58 5.43 -27.34
CA THR A 98 2.66 5.65 -25.89
C THR A 98 1.47 5.04 -25.17
N LEU A 99 1.72 4.23 -24.14
CA LEU A 99 0.70 3.65 -23.26
C LEU A 99 0.39 4.59 -22.09
N GLY A 100 1.41 5.24 -21.54
CA GLY A 100 1.28 6.09 -20.36
C GLY A 100 2.49 7.01 -20.15
N VAL A 101 2.29 8.01 -19.30
CA VAL A 101 3.32 8.96 -18.85
C VAL A 101 3.19 9.18 -17.35
N THR A 102 4.30 9.24 -16.64
CA THR A 102 4.36 9.51 -15.20
C THR A 102 5.35 10.65 -14.94
N ALA A 103 4.89 11.70 -14.29
CA ALA A 103 5.75 12.74 -13.73
C ALA A 103 6.13 12.34 -12.31
N ILE A 104 7.41 12.43 -11.98
CA ILE A 104 7.93 12.18 -10.63
C ILE A 104 8.71 13.42 -10.20
N ALA A 105 8.28 14.05 -9.12
CA ALA A 105 8.94 15.20 -8.52
C ALA A 105 9.56 14.79 -7.19
N THR A 106 10.84 15.13 -6.97
CA THR A 106 11.58 14.80 -5.75
C THR A 106 12.34 16.02 -5.23
N THR A 107 12.53 16.12 -3.92
CA THR A 107 13.31 17.18 -3.27
C THR A 107 14.51 16.56 -2.56
N PRO A 108 15.60 16.24 -3.28
CA PRO A 108 16.70 15.42 -2.75
C PRO A 108 17.43 16.04 -1.55
N ASN A 109 17.31 17.36 -1.37
CA ASN A 109 17.93 18.09 -0.26
C ASN A 109 16.98 18.35 0.91
N ASP A 110 15.72 17.93 0.81
CA ASP A 110 14.68 18.17 1.81
C ASP A 110 13.57 17.10 1.70
N ALA A 111 13.76 15.98 2.41
CA ALA A 111 12.83 14.85 2.42
C ALA A 111 11.44 15.19 3.00
N PHE A 112 11.30 16.36 3.62
CA PHE A 112 10.04 16.83 4.22
C PHE A 112 9.46 18.06 3.52
N ALA A 113 10.00 18.46 2.37
CA ALA A 113 9.36 19.48 1.55
C ALA A 113 8.01 18.96 1.06
N GLU A 114 6.99 19.81 1.13
CA GLU A 114 5.72 19.51 0.46
C GLU A 114 5.94 19.60 -1.05
N VAL A 115 5.56 18.54 -1.77
CA VAL A 115 5.60 18.48 -3.23
C VAL A 115 4.21 18.09 -3.71
N ARG A 116 3.69 18.82 -4.70
CA ARG A 116 2.34 18.69 -5.24
C ARG A 116 2.35 18.63 -6.76
N VAL A 117 1.44 17.83 -7.32
CA VAL A 117 1.04 17.94 -8.73
C VAL A 117 -0.36 18.53 -8.75
N THR A 118 -0.48 19.84 -8.93
CA THR A 118 -1.76 20.54 -8.77
C THR A 118 -2.65 20.45 -10.00
N SER A 119 -2.09 20.18 -11.18
CA SER A 119 -2.91 19.83 -12.34
C SER A 119 -2.15 19.00 -13.37
N VAL A 120 -2.88 18.13 -14.06
CA VAL A 120 -2.44 17.48 -15.30
C VAL A 120 -3.41 17.90 -16.40
N ARG A 121 -2.89 18.44 -17.51
CA ARG A 121 -3.70 18.86 -18.66
C ARG A 121 -3.34 18.05 -19.90
N SER A 122 -4.38 17.65 -20.62
CA SER A 122 -4.28 16.93 -21.88
C SER A 122 -3.85 17.84 -23.04
N PRO A 123 -3.57 17.29 -24.24
CA PRO A 123 -3.23 18.05 -25.44
C PRO A 123 -4.29 19.06 -25.89
N SER A 124 -5.57 18.80 -25.60
CA SER A 124 -6.65 19.75 -25.86
C SER A 124 -6.65 20.95 -24.90
N GLY A 125 -5.86 20.89 -23.82
CA GLY A 125 -5.87 21.83 -22.71
C GLY A 125 -6.88 21.50 -21.61
N SER A 126 -7.60 20.38 -21.73
CA SER A 126 -8.57 19.93 -20.72
C SER A 126 -7.85 19.45 -19.47
N THR A 127 -8.38 19.79 -18.29
CA THR A 127 -7.85 19.31 -17.02
C THR A 127 -8.25 17.85 -16.82
N VAL A 128 -7.24 16.98 -16.70
CA VAL A 128 -7.36 15.55 -16.44
C VAL A 128 -7.29 15.30 -14.94
N VAL A 129 -6.36 15.96 -14.25
CA VAL A 129 -6.20 15.95 -12.80
C VAL A 129 -6.21 17.39 -12.29
N ASP A 130 -6.92 17.67 -11.20
CA ASP A 130 -7.08 19.02 -10.62
C ASP A 130 -6.68 19.08 -9.14
N GLY A 131 -5.51 18.55 -8.79
CA GLY A 131 -4.81 18.69 -7.50
C GLY A 131 -5.44 17.96 -6.31
N ILE A 132 -6.76 17.86 -6.32
CA ILE A 132 -7.62 17.07 -5.47
C ILE A 132 -8.52 16.27 -6.40
N LEU A 133 -8.70 14.97 -6.15
CA LEU A 133 -9.77 14.20 -6.76
C LEU A 133 -11.04 14.45 -5.96
N PRO A 134 -12.05 15.17 -6.49
CA PRO A 134 -13.29 15.35 -5.75
C PRO A 134 -14.02 14.04 -5.50
N THR A 135 -13.76 13.01 -6.32
CA THR A 135 -14.42 11.72 -6.25
C THR A 135 -13.99 10.88 -5.06
N ASN A 136 -12.76 11.05 -4.54
CA ASN A 136 -12.29 10.31 -3.36
C ASN A 136 -11.59 11.19 -2.30
N GLY A 137 -11.52 12.50 -2.50
CA GLY A 137 -10.89 13.44 -1.58
C GLY A 137 -9.36 13.36 -1.55
N TYR A 138 -8.73 12.58 -2.42
CA TYR A 138 -7.27 12.42 -2.48
C TYR A 138 -6.61 13.71 -2.96
N GLU A 139 -5.62 14.20 -2.22
CA GLU A 139 -4.73 15.28 -2.66
C GLU A 139 -3.43 14.70 -3.21
N TRP A 140 -2.99 15.15 -4.40
CA TRP A 140 -1.63 14.87 -4.87
C TRP A 140 -0.64 15.78 -4.14
N LEU A 141 -0.42 15.46 -2.88
CA LEU A 141 0.55 16.07 -1.99
C LEU A 141 1.32 14.96 -1.30
N TRP A 142 2.64 15.09 -1.26
CA TRP A 142 3.45 14.28 -0.37
C TRP A 142 4.69 15.02 0.11
N TYR A 143 5.43 14.38 1.00
CA TYR A 143 6.69 14.87 1.55
C TYR A 143 7.87 14.25 0.83
N GLY A 144 8.75 15.09 0.28
CA GLY A 144 10.02 14.66 -0.31
C GLY A 144 9.90 14.13 -1.74
N ALA A 145 8.84 13.39 -2.07
CA ALA A 145 8.64 12.82 -3.39
C ALA A 145 7.16 12.56 -3.71
N ILE A 146 6.74 12.85 -4.94
CA ILE A 146 5.40 12.54 -5.43
C ILE A 146 5.45 12.07 -6.89
N ALA A 147 4.52 11.18 -7.26
CA ALA A 147 4.29 10.79 -8.63
C ALA A 147 2.85 11.12 -9.06
N ALA A 148 2.68 11.46 -10.34
CA ALA A 148 1.37 11.60 -10.99
C ALA A 148 1.42 10.92 -12.35
N ALA A 149 0.46 10.06 -12.63
CA ALA A 149 0.41 9.28 -13.86
C ALA A 149 -0.77 9.67 -14.76
N ALA A 150 -0.61 9.45 -16.06
CA ALA A 150 -1.69 9.41 -17.04
C ALA A 150 -1.50 8.16 -17.92
N PRO A 151 -2.49 7.26 -18.01
CA PRO A 151 -3.81 7.35 -17.40
C PRO A 151 -3.83 7.08 -15.88
N GLN A 152 -4.71 7.79 -15.18
CA GLN A 152 -5.09 7.51 -13.78
C GLN A 152 -6.56 7.89 -13.49
N VAL A 153 -7.26 8.43 -14.50
CA VAL A 153 -8.64 8.91 -14.44
C VAL A 153 -9.32 8.58 -15.76
N GLY A 154 -10.63 8.36 -15.74
CA GLY A 154 -11.51 8.01 -16.87
C GLY A 154 -11.68 9.11 -17.93
N HIS A 155 -10.67 9.95 -18.15
CA HIS A 155 -10.72 11.02 -19.13
C HIS A 155 -10.63 10.46 -20.57
N PRO A 156 -11.40 10.98 -21.55
CA PRO A 156 -11.39 10.47 -22.93
C PRO A 156 -10.03 10.54 -23.64
N GLU A 157 -9.17 11.47 -23.23
CA GLU A 157 -7.79 11.59 -23.73
C GLU A 157 -6.76 10.79 -22.90
N ALA A 158 -7.16 10.15 -21.81
CA ALA A 158 -6.31 9.25 -21.03
C ALA A 158 -6.43 7.79 -21.51
N PHE A 159 -7.59 7.40 -22.07
CA PHE A 159 -7.85 6.04 -22.55
C PHE A 159 -8.38 6.00 -23.99
N PRO A 160 -7.54 5.79 -25.01
CA PRO A 160 -6.08 5.72 -24.97
C PRO A 160 -5.44 7.09 -24.75
N LEU A 161 -4.16 7.10 -24.35
CA LEU A 161 -3.42 8.34 -24.13
C LEU A 161 -3.30 9.14 -25.44
N ALA A 162 -3.84 10.36 -25.43
CA ALA A 162 -3.81 11.24 -26.60
C ALA A 162 -2.40 11.72 -26.92
N GLN A 163 -2.10 11.84 -28.22
CA GLN A 163 -0.84 12.39 -28.71
C GLN A 163 -0.82 13.91 -28.61
N GLY A 164 0.35 14.49 -28.37
CA GLY A 164 0.55 15.94 -28.27
C GLY A 164 1.12 16.38 -26.91
N PRO A 165 1.10 17.69 -26.62
CA PRO A 165 1.69 18.23 -25.41
C PRO A 165 0.82 17.96 -24.19
N TRP A 166 1.32 17.18 -23.24
CA TRP A 166 0.76 17.06 -21.90
C TRP A 166 1.46 18.03 -20.96
N THR A 167 0.71 18.64 -20.05
CA THR A 167 1.25 19.61 -19.07
C THR A 167 1.01 19.12 -17.66
N PHE A 168 2.08 19.03 -16.87
CA PHE A 168 2.05 18.73 -15.44
C PHE A 168 2.43 19.99 -14.68
N HIS A 169 1.54 20.52 -13.85
CA HIS A 169 1.85 21.65 -12.99
C HIS A 169 2.37 21.12 -11.64
N VAL A 170 3.63 21.41 -11.35
CA VAL A 170 4.30 20.96 -10.13
C VAL A 170 4.55 22.15 -9.21
N SER A 171 4.19 21.99 -7.94
CA SER A 171 4.43 22.97 -6.89
C SER A 171 5.19 22.33 -5.73
N ALA A 172 6.20 22.99 -5.17
CA ALA A 172 7.02 22.46 -4.09
C ALA A 172 7.49 23.56 -3.12
N THR A 173 7.61 23.25 -1.83
CA THR A 173 8.13 24.22 -0.83
C THR A 173 9.64 24.37 -0.85
N SER A 174 10.34 23.41 -1.46
CA SER A 174 11.78 23.41 -1.70
C SER A 174 12.05 23.09 -3.17
N PRO A 175 13.20 23.51 -3.74
CA PRO A 175 13.53 23.20 -5.13
C PRO A 175 13.44 21.70 -5.42
N ALA A 176 12.55 21.32 -6.35
CA ALA A 176 12.32 19.96 -6.76
C ALA A 176 13.03 19.62 -8.08
N GLU A 177 13.41 18.35 -8.22
CA GLU A 177 13.80 17.71 -9.46
C GLU A 177 12.60 16.96 -10.03
N VAL A 178 12.17 17.34 -11.22
CA VAL A 178 11.06 16.67 -11.92
C VAL A 178 11.61 15.83 -13.06
N SER A 179 11.28 14.55 -13.06
CA SER A 179 11.53 13.60 -14.14
C SER A 179 10.21 13.19 -14.78
N LEU A 180 10.25 12.97 -16.10
CA LEU A 180 9.11 12.48 -16.88
C LEU A 180 9.46 11.13 -17.48
N TRP A 181 8.62 10.14 -17.17
CA TRP A 181 8.77 8.76 -17.56
C TRP A 181 7.67 8.37 -18.52
N LYS A 182 8.04 7.81 -19.66
CA LYS A 182 7.08 7.39 -20.68
C LYS A 182 7.12 5.89 -20.88
N ARG A 183 5.96 5.24 -20.82
CA ARG A 183 5.77 3.87 -21.28
C ARG A 183 5.36 3.87 -22.75
N ALA A 184 6.13 3.22 -23.61
CA ALA A 184 5.81 3.11 -25.03
C ALA A 184 6.11 1.71 -25.60
N THR A 185 5.36 1.36 -26.64
CA THR A 185 5.56 0.17 -27.47
C THR A 185 5.64 0.59 -28.94
N VAL A 186 5.95 -0.36 -29.83
CA VAL A 186 6.14 -0.08 -31.26
C VAL A 186 4.90 0.55 -31.92
N ASP A 187 3.70 0.28 -31.38
CA ASP A 187 2.42 0.70 -31.96
C ASP A 187 1.37 1.14 -30.94
N GLY A 188 1.67 1.11 -29.65
CA GLY A 188 0.77 1.56 -28.58
C GLY A 188 -0.17 0.47 -28.09
N ASN A 189 0.07 -0.78 -28.47
CA ASN A 189 -0.54 -1.94 -27.84
C ASN A 189 0.33 -2.44 -26.69
N PHE A 190 -0.28 -3.01 -25.66
CA PHE A 190 0.43 -3.68 -24.57
C PHE A 190 0.82 -5.10 -24.99
N TYR A 191 2.09 -5.47 -24.74
CA TYR A 191 2.67 -6.76 -25.12
C TYR A 191 3.12 -7.62 -23.93
N GLY A 192 2.68 -7.26 -22.72
CA GLY A 192 3.15 -7.87 -21.48
C GLY A 192 4.26 -7.08 -20.81
N GLY A 193 4.64 -7.54 -19.64
CA GLY A 193 5.70 -6.98 -18.82
C GLY A 193 6.00 -7.85 -17.61
N VAL A 194 7.07 -7.53 -16.92
CA VAL A 194 7.47 -8.24 -15.69
C VAL A 194 7.69 -7.27 -14.53
N LEU A 195 7.10 -7.58 -13.39
CA LEU A 195 7.18 -6.84 -12.13
C LEU A 195 8.34 -7.36 -11.29
N ASP A 196 9.49 -6.70 -11.31
CA ASP A 196 10.55 -7.04 -10.35
C ASP A 196 10.16 -6.54 -8.96
N VAL A 197 10.49 -7.32 -7.92
CA VAL A 197 10.10 -7.08 -6.53
C VAL A 197 11.33 -7.12 -5.64
N ASN A 198 11.51 -6.11 -4.80
CA ASN A 198 12.49 -6.11 -3.71
C ASN A 198 11.74 -6.25 -2.38
N VAL A 199 12.01 -7.31 -1.63
CA VAL A 199 11.40 -7.58 -0.33
C VAL A 199 12.40 -7.25 0.77
N PHE A 200 12.04 -6.32 1.64
CA PHE A 200 12.79 -5.96 2.84
C PHE A 200 12.18 -6.68 4.03
N LEU A 201 12.93 -7.61 4.61
CA LEU A 201 12.39 -8.63 5.50
C LEU A 201 13.15 -8.66 6.84
N PRO A 202 12.47 -8.39 7.98
CA PRO A 202 13.02 -8.68 9.29
C PRO A 202 13.26 -10.18 9.44
N GLU A 203 14.39 -10.55 10.02
CA GLU A 203 14.76 -11.97 10.11
C GLU A 203 13.78 -12.75 11.01
N GLY A 204 13.23 -13.85 10.47
CA GLY A 204 12.39 -14.79 11.22
C GLY A 204 10.90 -14.46 11.29
N ILE A 205 10.43 -13.40 10.61
CA ILE A 205 8.99 -13.09 10.54
C ILE A 205 8.21 -14.03 9.62
N ILE A 206 8.78 -14.35 8.45
CA ILE A 206 8.27 -15.33 7.48
C ILE A 206 9.45 -15.88 6.69
N SER A 207 9.34 -17.10 6.13
CA SER A 207 10.40 -17.66 5.30
C SER A 207 10.38 -17.06 3.89
N GLU A 208 11.54 -16.96 3.23
CA GLU A 208 11.60 -16.47 1.84
C GLU A 208 10.78 -17.34 0.88
N ASP A 209 10.72 -18.66 1.12
CA ASP A 209 9.92 -19.59 0.30
C ASP A 209 8.41 -19.30 0.40
N ASP A 210 7.92 -18.97 1.61
CA ASP A 210 6.51 -18.61 1.82
C ASP A 210 6.21 -17.24 1.19
N VAL A 211 7.13 -16.27 1.31
CA VAL A 211 7.01 -14.97 0.61
C VAL A 211 6.94 -15.17 -0.90
N LEU A 212 7.74 -16.06 -1.48
CA LEU A 212 7.67 -16.36 -2.92
C LEU A 212 6.34 -16.99 -3.32
N ASP A 213 5.75 -17.86 -2.49
CA ASP A 213 4.41 -18.43 -2.74
C ASP A 213 3.35 -17.31 -2.71
N ILE A 214 3.39 -16.43 -1.71
CA ILE A 214 2.49 -15.30 -1.56
C ILE A 214 2.61 -14.33 -2.74
N LEU A 215 3.83 -13.96 -3.16
CA LEU A 215 4.06 -13.06 -4.29
C LEU A 215 3.61 -13.66 -5.63
N ALA A 216 3.82 -14.97 -5.81
CA ALA A 216 3.36 -15.66 -7.01
C ALA A 216 1.83 -15.60 -7.11
N GLU A 217 1.12 -15.75 -5.98
CA GLU A 217 -0.33 -15.62 -5.92
C GLU A 217 -0.79 -14.17 -6.13
N ALA A 218 -0.22 -13.22 -5.39
CA ALA A 218 -0.56 -11.80 -5.46
C ALA A 218 -0.44 -11.23 -6.87
N TYR A 219 0.63 -11.58 -7.59
CA TYR A 219 0.98 -11.00 -8.88
C TYR A 219 0.83 -11.97 -10.05
N THR A 220 -0.02 -13.00 -9.90
CA THR A 220 -0.52 -13.74 -11.06
C THR A 220 -1.47 -12.86 -11.85
N ASP A 221 -1.18 -12.66 -13.14
CA ASP A 221 -1.96 -11.81 -14.06
C ASP A 221 -2.32 -10.44 -13.47
N TRP A 222 -1.30 -9.67 -13.08
CA TRP A 222 -1.47 -8.36 -12.48
C TRP A 222 -1.70 -7.30 -13.59
N GLY A 223 -2.87 -7.35 -14.23
CA GLY A 223 -3.19 -6.52 -15.40
C GLY A 223 -2.42 -6.93 -16.67
N GLY A 224 -2.11 -8.22 -16.82
CA GLY A 224 -1.24 -8.76 -17.88
C GLY A 224 0.26 -8.55 -17.62
N ILE A 225 0.64 -8.11 -16.43
CA ILE A 225 2.04 -8.04 -15.96
C ILE A 225 2.32 -9.29 -15.12
N GLU A 226 3.42 -9.98 -15.43
CA GLU A 226 3.84 -11.19 -14.72
C GLU A 226 4.83 -10.85 -13.60
N LEU A 227 4.90 -11.68 -12.56
CA LEU A 227 5.96 -11.55 -11.56
C LEU A 227 7.35 -11.71 -12.21
N GLY A 228 8.25 -10.78 -11.94
CA GLY A 228 9.62 -10.69 -12.42
C GLY A 228 10.65 -11.27 -11.44
N GLU A 229 11.82 -10.65 -11.34
CA GLU A 229 12.85 -11.04 -10.37
C GLU A 229 12.43 -10.65 -8.95
N VAL A 230 12.60 -11.54 -7.97
CA VAL A 230 12.36 -11.23 -6.55
C VAL A 230 13.71 -11.21 -5.84
N ARG A 231 13.98 -10.16 -5.05
CA ARG A 231 15.21 -10.02 -4.28
C ARG A 231 14.89 -9.76 -2.82
N PHE A 232 15.66 -10.37 -1.93
CA PHE A 232 15.49 -10.21 -0.49
C PHE A 232 16.60 -9.35 0.09
N PHE A 233 16.21 -8.43 0.98
CA PHE A 233 17.08 -7.55 1.71
C PHE A 233 16.80 -7.70 3.20
N PRO A 234 17.82 -7.91 4.05
CA PRO A 234 17.61 -7.97 5.48
C PRO A 234 17.14 -6.61 6.00
N LEU A 235 16.13 -6.63 6.87
CA LEU A 235 15.62 -5.44 7.53
C LEU A 235 15.85 -5.54 9.05
N SER A 236 16.11 -4.40 9.70
CA SER A 236 16.35 -4.34 11.15
C SER A 236 15.10 -4.71 11.96
N ASP A 237 15.30 -5.33 13.13
CA ASP A 237 14.22 -5.61 14.11
C ASP A 237 13.49 -4.34 14.58
N ASN A 238 14.10 -3.16 14.42
CA ASN A 238 13.45 -1.88 14.68
C ASN A 238 12.19 -1.67 13.82
N TYR A 239 12.05 -2.42 12.74
CA TYR A 239 10.92 -2.36 11.79
C TYR A 239 9.99 -3.58 11.89
N LEU A 240 10.15 -4.44 12.91
CA LEU A 240 9.12 -5.46 13.24
C LEU A 240 7.79 -4.83 13.64
N ALA A 241 7.83 -3.58 14.12
CA ALA A 241 6.66 -2.74 14.33
C ALA A 241 6.88 -1.40 13.62
N VAL A 242 5.87 -0.92 12.92
CA VAL A 242 5.92 0.31 12.13
C VAL A 242 4.81 1.25 12.58
N ASP A 243 5.15 2.52 12.74
CA ASP A 243 4.25 3.59 13.20
C ASP A 243 4.74 4.96 12.68
N ASP A 244 4.12 6.04 13.16
CA ASP A 244 4.44 7.41 12.75
C ASP A 244 5.92 7.80 13.01
N ASP A 245 6.60 7.17 13.97
CA ASP A 245 7.95 7.55 14.38
C ASP A 245 9.05 6.97 13.48
N ASN A 246 8.78 5.83 12.83
CA ASN A 246 9.78 5.08 12.08
C ASN A 246 9.44 4.81 10.60
N VAL A 247 8.23 5.13 10.13
CA VAL A 247 7.77 4.79 8.76
C VAL A 247 8.62 5.44 7.68
N PHE A 248 9.06 6.68 7.83
CA PHE A 248 9.87 7.34 6.80
C PHE A 248 11.28 6.75 6.73
N GLN A 249 11.90 6.48 7.89
CA GLN A 249 13.21 5.82 7.96
C GLN A 249 13.14 4.40 7.38
N LEU A 250 12.01 3.70 7.53
CA LEU A 250 11.78 2.41 6.89
C LEU A 250 11.81 2.53 5.37
N LEU A 251 11.07 3.48 4.79
CA LEU A 251 11.00 3.66 3.34
C LEU A 251 12.34 4.08 2.72
N GLU A 252 13.16 4.83 3.44
CA GLU A 252 14.52 5.19 3.02
C GLU A 252 15.45 3.96 2.87
N GLU A 253 15.14 2.82 3.50
CA GLU A 253 15.94 1.59 3.35
C GLU A 253 15.91 1.03 1.92
N THR A 254 14.92 1.41 1.10
CA THR A 254 14.89 1.04 -0.32
C THR A 254 16.12 1.53 -1.10
N LYS A 255 16.88 2.52 -0.60
CA LYS A 255 18.07 3.09 -1.26
C LYS A 255 19.13 2.06 -1.67
N ILE A 256 19.15 0.88 -1.05
CA ILE A 256 20.10 -0.20 -1.37
C ILE A 256 19.65 -1.05 -2.57
N ALA A 257 18.41 -0.90 -3.04
CA ALA A 257 17.88 -1.66 -4.16
C ALA A 257 18.64 -1.31 -5.46
N PRO A 258 19.20 -2.31 -6.17
CA PRO A 258 20.15 -2.08 -7.26
C PRO A 258 19.49 -1.62 -8.56
N THR A 259 18.31 -2.14 -8.86
CA THR A 259 17.68 -1.96 -10.16
C THR A 259 16.32 -1.32 -10.05
N ARG A 260 15.91 -0.71 -11.15
CA ARG A 260 14.58 -0.13 -11.34
C ARG A 260 14.05 -0.42 -12.75
N PRO A 261 12.74 -0.28 -13.01
CA PRO A 261 11.71 -0.16 -11.99
C PRO A 261 11.58 -1.44 -11.17
N ALA A 262 11.14 -1.30 -9.92
CA ALA A 262 10.78 -2.42 -9.06
C ALA A 262 9.73 -1.99 -8.05
N LEU A 263 8.90 -2.93 -7.61
CA LEU A 263 8.07 -2.78 -6.42
C LEU A 263 8.91 -3.11 -5.19
N ASN A 264 9.06 -2.15 -4.28
CA ASN A 264 9.67 -2.42 -2.98
C ASN A 264 8.56 -2.78 -1.98
N ILE A 265 8.74 -3.86 -1.23
CA ILE A 265 7.82 -4.35 -0.20
C ILE A 265 8.55 -4.35 1.14
N MET A 266 8.00 -3.65 2.12
CA MET A 266 8.49 -3.58 3.49
C MET A 266 7.66 -4.49 4.38
N ALA A 267 8.18 -5.68 4.70
CA ALA A 267 7.49 -6.60 5.60
C ALA A 267 7.64 -6.16 7.06
N THR A 268 6.53 -6.11 7.79
CA THR A 268 6.46 -5.83 9.23
C THR A 268 5.54 -6.82 9.92
N ALA A 269 5.68 -7.00 11.22
CA ALA A 269 4.77 -7.83 12.02
C ALA A 269 3.67 -7.01 12.68
N SER A 270 3.80 -5.69 12.72
CA SER A 270 2.82 -4.83 13.37
C SER A 270 2.81 -3.43 12.75
N ILE A 271 1.60 -2.91 12.55
CA ILE A 271 1.36 -1.51 12.18
C ILE A 271 0.62 -0.84 13.35
N GLY A 272 1.11 0.33 13.77
CA GLY A 272 0.59 1.11 14.90
C GLY A 272 0.46 2.60 14.57
N GLY A 273 0.20 3.41 15.60
CA GLY A 273 0.04 4.87 15.44
C GLY A 273 -1.20 5.25 14.62
N SER A 274 -1.08 6.24 13.74
CA SER A 274 -2.17 6.65 12.83
C SER A 274 -2.54 5.59 11.77
N PHE A 275 -1.68 4.59 11.59
CA PHE A 275 -1.89 3.47 10.68
C PHE A 275 -2.49 2.23 11.37
N GLU A 276 -2.69 2.27 12.69
CA GLU A 276 -3.18 1.13 13.46
C GLU A 276 -4.52 0.59 12.91
N GLY A 277 -4.59 -0.72 12.74
CA GLY A 277 -5.73 -1.42 12.13
C GLY A 277 -5.47 -1.88 10.69
N ALA A 278 -4.60 -1.17 9.96
CA ALA A 278 -4.23 -1.54 8.58
C ALA A 278 -3.48 -2.87 8.52
N ALA A 279 -3.68 -3.64 7.45
CA ALA A 279 -2.87 -4.82 7.13
C ALA A 279 -1.80 -4.54 6.05
N GLY A 280 -1.94 -3.43 5.33
CA GLY A 280 -0.92 -2.88 4.45
C GLY A 280 -1.16 -1.40 4.21
N PHE A 281 -0.18 -0.74 3.60
CA PHE A 281 -0.37 0.58 3.00
C PHE A 281 0.70 0.91 1.95
N SER A 282 0.31 1.55 0.86
CA SER A 282 1.18 2.26 -0.07
C SER A 282 1.29 3.73 0.29
N LEU A 283 2.52 4.25 0.41
CA LEU A 283 2.71 5.70 0.49
C LEU A 283 2.85 6.27 -0.92
N GLY A 284 1.80 6.93 -1.38
CA GLY A 284 1.68 7.52 -2.72
C GLY A 284 0.87 6.66 -3.69
N ILE A 285 0.06 7.33 -4.51
CA ILE A 285 -0.80 6.74 -5.55
C ILE A 285 -0.64 7.55 -6.85
N PRO A 286 0.25 7.15 -7.78
CA PRO A 286 1.17 6.02 -7.68
C PRO A 286 2.34 6.28 -6.73
N GLY A 287 3.05 5.22 -6.37
CA GLY A 287 4.37 5.31 -5.74
C GLY A 287 5.47 5.70 -6.74
N THR A 288 6.73 5.58 -6.32
CA THR A 288 7.91 5.93 -7.10
C THR A 288 8.82 4.72 -7.40
N PRO A 289 8.37 3.76 -8.23
CA PRO A 289 9.11 2.51 -8.51
C PRO A 289 10.50 2.70 -9.16
N VAL A 290 10.76 3.91 -9.67
CA VAL A 290 12.00 4.30 -10.35
C VAL A 290 12.86 5.24 -9.51
N VAL A 291 12.43 5.60 -8.29
CA VAL A 291 13.24 6.38 -7.36
C VAL A 291 13.24 5.65 -6.02
N HIS A 292 14.36 5.02 -5.70
CA HIS A 292 14.56 4.36 -4.42
C HIS A 292 15.09 5.35 -3.38
N GLY A 293 14.85 5.08 -2.10
CA GLY A 293 15.31 5.86 -0.96
C GLY A 293 14.45 7.07 -0.64
N VAL A 294 13.21 7.12 -1.13
CA VAL A 294 12.27 8.23 -0.89
C VAL A 294 10.97 7.75 -0.21
N ASN A 295 10.22 8.68 0.37
CA ASN A 295 9.03 8.41 1.18
C ASN A 295 7.82 7.86 0.42
N THR A 296 7.94 7.56 -0.87
CA THR A 296 6.89 6.94 -1.71
C THR A 296 7.38 5.73 -2.48
N SER A 297 8.52 5.17 -2.08
CA SER A 297 9.24 4.16 -2.86
C SER A 297 8.84 2.72 -2.55
N ALA A 298 7.97 2.46 -1.57
CA ALA A 298 7.57 1.11 -1.20
C ALA A 298 6.11 0.99 -0.73
N VAL A 299 5.63 -0.24 -0.71
CA VAL A 299 4.45 -0.66 0.05
C VAL A 299 4.88 -1.26 1.38
N VAL A 300 4.10 -1.06 2.43
CA VAL A 300 4.25 -1.71 3.73
C VAL A 300 3.23 -2.84 3.84
N TRP A 301 3.70 -4.02 4.23
CA TRP A 301 2.90 -5.23 4.37
C TRP A 301 3.03 -5.77 5.80
N MET A 302 1.92 -5.83 6.53
CA MET A 302 1.86 -6.58 7.78
C MET A 302 1.69 -8.06 7.48
N VAL A 303 2.71 -8.85 7.77
CA VAL A 303 2.68 -10.29 7.57
C VAL A 303 1.69 -10.91 8.55
N LEU A 304 0.56 -11.40 8.04
CA LEU A 304 -0.48 -12.05 8.85
C LEU A 304 -0.15 -13.53 9.07
N GLY A 305 0.64 -14.13 8.17
CA GLY A 305 0.90 -15.57 8.15
C GLY A 305 -0.32 -16.34 7.67
N ASP A 306 -1.10 -15.73 6.77
CA ASP A 306 -2.34 -16.27 6.24
C ASP A 306 -2.26 -16.30 4.70
N ASP A 307 -2.20 -17.52 4.16
CA ASP A 307 -2.04 -17.78 2.73
C ASP A 307 -3.18 -17.20 1.87
N PHE A 308 -4.33 -16.85 2.46
CA PHE A 308 -5.42 -16.21 1.75
C PHE A 308 -5.30 -14.68 1.78
N PHE A 309 -5.07 -14.09 2.95
CA PHE A 309 -5.07 -12.63 3.10
C PHE A 309 -3.79 -11.96 2.64
N ASP A 310 -2.61 -12.55 2.90
CA ASP A 310 -1.33 -11.93 2.57
C ASP A 310 -1.18 -11.64 1.04
N PRO A 311 -1.57 -12.55 0.12
CA PRO A 311 -1.54 -12.26 -1.31
C PRO A 311 -2.45 -11.10 -1.71
N ILE A 312 -3.65 -11.02 -1.12
CA ILE A 312 -4.61 -9.98 -1.46
C ILE A 312 -4.11 -8.61 -0.94
N ILE A 313 -3.42 -8.55 0.22
CA ILE A 313 -2.81 -7.30 0.73
C ILE A 313 -1.83 -6.80 -0.32
N LEU A 314 -0.90 -7.66 -0.71
CA LEU A 314 0.16 -7.27 -1.63
C LEU A 314 -0.40 -6.90 -3.00
N ARG A 315 -1.43 -7.60 -3.49
CA ARG A 315 -2.04 -7.27 -4.79
C ARG A 315 -2.70 -5.89 -4.78
N HIS A 316 -3.47 -5.60 -3.73
CA HIS A 316 -4.18 -4.32 -3.59
C HIS A 316 -3.22 -3.16 -3.29
N GLU A 317 -2.28 -3.29 -2.35
CA GLU A 317 -1.29 -2.23 -2.11
C GLU A 317 -0.35 -2.05 -3.30
N GLY A 318 -0.02 -3.14 -4.01
CA GLY A 318 0.66 -3.07 -5.30
C GLY A 318 -0.15 -2.27 -6.31
N GLY A 319 -1.48 -2.42 -6.33
CA GLY A 319 -2.42 -1.64 -7.13
C GLY A 319 -2.33 -0.14 -6.84
N HIS A 320 -2.37 0.25 -5.57
CA HIS A 320 -2.15 1.64 -5.15
C HIS A 320 -0.78 2.16 -5.57
N PHE A 321 0.27 1.38 -5.35
CA PHE A 321 1.62 1.72 -5.79
C PHE A 321 1.71 1.90 -7.31
N GLY A 322 0.91 1.14 -8.06
CA GLY A 322 0.72 1.26 -9.51
C GLY A 322 -0.15 2.43 -9.97
N GLY A 323 -0.84 3.11 -9.05
CA GLY A 323 -1.65 4.30 -9.31
C GLY A 323 -3.16 4.09 -9.27
N LEU A 324 -3.65 2.95 -8.80
CA LEU A 324 -5.09 2.69 -8.65
C LEU A 324 -5.62 3.29 -7.35
N PHE A 325 -6.87 3.74 -7.36
CA PHE A 325 -7.60 4.18 -6.18
C PHE A 325 -8.59 3.09 -5.77
N HIS A 326 -9.22 3.24 -4.60
CA HIS A 326 -10.29 2.33 -4.26
C HIS A 326 -11.49 2.53 -5.19
N THR A 327 -12.10 1.44 -5.69
CA THR A 327 -13.26 1.49 -6.60
C THR A 327 -14.43 2.26 -5.96
N SER A 328 -14.67 2.00 -4.69
CA SER A 328 -15.54 2.77 -3.78
C SER A 328 -14.76 3.11 -2.53
N GLU A 329 -15.19 4.07 -1.72
CA GLU A 329 -14.54 4.38 -0.45
C GLU A 329 -15.48 4.11 0.74
N TYR A 330 -14.91 3.92 1.93
CA TYR A 330 -15.68 3.82 3.18
C TYR A 330 -16.52 5.08 3.47
N GLN A 331 -16.08 6.23 2.97
CA GLN A 331 -16.89 7.43 2.99
C GLN A 331 -17.95 7.33 1.87
N ALA A 332 -19.22 7.26 2.27
CA ALA A 332 -20.36 7.15 1.37
C ALA A 332 -20.30 8.16 0.20
N GLY A 333 -20.51 7.66 -1.01
CA GLY A 333 -20.54 8.44 -2.25
C GLY A 333 -19.18 8.81 -2.84
N LEU A 334 -18.06 8.39 -2.23
CA LEU A 334 -16.73 8.53 -2.82
C LEU A 334 -16.35 7.25 -3.60
N MET A 335 -15.69 7.42 -4.74
CA MET A 335 -15.34 6.38 -5.71
C MET A 335 -14.06 6.73 -6.47
N ASP A 336 -13.46 5.74 -7.14
CA ASP A 336 -12.36 6.01 -8.06
C ASP A 336 -12.83 6.90 -9.24
N PRO A 337 -11.89 7.53 -9.98
CA PRO A 337 -12.23 8.35 -11.12
C PRO A 337 -12.33 7.54 -12.43
N LEU A 338 -12.51 6.22 -12.40
CA LEU A 338 -12.60 5.37 -13.60
C LEU A 338 -14.07 5.14 -13.99
N GLU A 339 -14.33 5.01 -15.29
CA GLU A 339 -15.72 4.92 -15.79
C GLU A 339 -16.28 3.49 -15.84
N ASP A 340 -15.41 2.48 -15.77
CA ASP A 340 -15.79 1.06 -15.91
C ASP A 340 -15.83 0.29 -14.58
N THR A 341 -15.56 0.97 -13.48
CA THR A 341 -15.69 0.49 -12.11
C THR A 341 -17.07 0.90 -11.58
N PRO A 342 -17.91 -0.05 -11.15
CA PRO A 342 -19.16 0.30 -10.50
C PRO A 342 -18.86 0.95 -9.14
N SER A 343 -19.75 1.82 -8.66
CA SER A 343 -19.61 2.43 -7.34
C SER A 343 -20.64 1.90 -6.34
N CYS A 344 -20.20 1.78 -5.10
CA CYS A 344 -21.01 1.44 -3.95
C CYS A 344 -21.47 2.73 -3.23
N PRO A 345 -22.78 2.94 -3.04
CA PRO A 345 -23.27 4.13 -2.35
C PRO A 345 -22.76 4.26 -0.91
N ASP A 346 -22.67 3.15 -0.19
CA ASP A 346 -22.21 3.07 1.19
C ASP A 346 -21.56 1.69 1.45
N VAL A 347 -20.23 1.68 1.51
CA VAL A 347 -19.43 0.46 1.74
C VAL A 347 -19.67 -0.14 3.13
N LEU A 348 -19.91 0.68 4.15
CA LEU A 348 -20.13 0.20 5.52
C LEU A 348 -21.51 -0.42 5.70
N GLU A 349 -22.52 0.10 5.00
CA GLU A 349 -23.88 -0.45 5.02
C GLU A 349 -24.03 -1.71 4.16
N LEU A 350 -23.53 -1.67 2.91
CA LEU A 350 -23.79 -2.72 1.92
C LEU A 350 -22.72 -3.79 1.88
N TYR A 351 -21.46 -3.41 2.12
CA TYR A 351 -20.31 -4.31 2.18
C TYR A 351 -20.22 -5.31 1.01
N ASP A 352 -20.52 -6.60 1.25
CA ASP A 352 -20.49 -7.68 0.26
C ASP A 352 -21.60 -7.57 -0.81
N GLN A 353 -22.59 -6.73 -0.58
CA GLN A 353 -23.65 -6.40 -1.54
C GLN A 353 -23.25 -5.25 -2.47
N CYS A 354 -22.08 -4.65 -2.28
CA CYS A 354 -21.55 -3.64 -3.19
C CYS A 354 -21.31 -4.25 -4.59
N PRO A 355 -21.69 -3.55 -5.68
CA PRO A 355 -21.53 -4.06 -7.04
C PRO A 355 -20.08 -4.22 -7.49
N ASP A 356 -19.14 -3.60 -6.78
CA ASP A 356 -17.70 -3.65 -6.98
C ASP A 356 -16.96 -4.53 -5.94
N TYR A 357 -17.68 -5.31 -5.13
CA TYR A 357 -17.05 -6.14 -4.09
C TYR A 357 -16.04 -7.16 -4.64
N ASP A 358 -16.16 -7.61 -5.89
CA ASP A 358 -15.20 -8.55 -6.48
C ASP A 358 -13.92 -7.89 -7.03
N TYR A 359 -13.85 -6.55 -7.04
CA TYR A 359 -12.66 -5.83 -7.51
C TYR A 359 -11.60 -5.81 -6.43
N ILE A 360 -10.36 -6.05 -6.82
CA ILE A 360 -9.23 -6.06 -5.89
C ILE A 360 -9.02 -4.71 -5.22
N MET A 361 -9.37 -3.62 -5.90
CA MET A 361 -9.26 -2.26 -5.36
C MET A 361 -10.50 -1.85 -4.55
N PHE A 362 -11.47 -2.73 -4.31
CA PHE A 362 -12.45 -2.45 -3.25
C PHE A 362 -11.68 -2.22 -1.93
N PRO A 363 -12.07 -1.28 -1.04
CA PRO A 363 -11.25 -0.90 0.12
C PRO A 363 -10.85 -2.05 1.03
N SER A 364 -11.69 -3.08 1.07
CA SER A 364 -11.44 -4.30 1.83
C SER A 364 -10.57 -5.33 1.08
N GLY A 365 -10.03 -4.99 -0.09
CA GLY A 365 -9.52 -5.97 -1.05
C GLY A 365 -10.59 -6.87 -1.70
N GLY A 366 -11.85 -6.58 -1.43
CA GLY A 366 -13.00 -7.27 -2.00
C GLY A 366 -13.20 -8.70 -1.51
N SER A 367 -13.85 -9.52 -2.34
CA SER A 367 -14.14 -10.95 -2.10
C SER A 367 -12.93 -11.88 -2.20
N GLY A 368 -11.73 -11.34 -2.44
CA GLY A 368 -10.55 -12.13 -2.80
C GLY A 368 -10.51 -12.59 -4.26
N ALA A 369 -11.56 -12.33 -5.06
CA ALA A 369 -11.58 -12.64 -6.50
C ALA A 369 -10.45 -11.97 -7.30
N SER A 370 -9.83 -10.92 -6.74
CA SER A 370 -8.59 -10.32 -7.23
C SER A 370 -8.68 -9.73 -8.65
N ILE A 371 -9.86 -9.24 -9.04
CA ILE A 371 -10.17 -8.76 -10.39
C ILE A 371 -9.78 -7.29 -10.56
N PHE A 372 -9.18 -6.95 -11.71
CA PHE A 372 -9.05 -5.57 -12.18
C PHE A 372 -10.05 -5.28 -13.30
N SER A 373 -10.59 -4.06 -13.34
CA SER A 373 -11.31 -3.51 -14.48
C SER A 373 -10.40 -3.37 -15.71
N GLN A 374 -10.99 -3.06 -16.86
CA GLN A 374 -10.20 -2.81 -18.06
C GLN A 374 -9.41 -1.49 -17.93
N GLN A 375 -10.01 -0.44 -17.37
CA GLN A 375 -9.30 0.83 -17.15
C GLN A 375 -8.25 0.70 -16.05
N GLU A 376 -8.51 -0.02 -14.96
CA GLU A 376 -7.50 -0.30 -13.93
C GLU A 376 -6.28 -1.00 -14.54
N SER A 377 -6.51 -2.05 -15.33
CA SER A 377 -5.44 -2.75 -16.06
C SER A 377 -4.66 -1.79 -16.96
N LYS A 378 -5.32 -0.83 -17.63
CA LYS A 378 -4.65 0.17 -18.47
C LYS A 378 -3.84 1.20 -17.67
N VAL A 379 -4.27 1.56 -16.45
CA VAL A 379 -3.47 2.38 -15.53
C VAL A 379 -2.17 1.65 -15.19
N LEU A 380 -2.26 0.39 -14.78
CA LEU A 380 -1.08 -0.43 -14.48
C LEU A 380 -0.15 -0.57 -15.69
N GLN A 381 -0.72 -0.87 -16.87
CA GLN A 381 0.03 -0.98 -18.13
C GLN A 381 0.67 0.34 -18.57
N GLY A 382 0.05 1.48 -18.28
CA GLY A 382 0.62 2.81 -18.54
C GLY A 382 1.73 3.22 -17.56
N GLY A 383 1.80 2.57 -16.40
CA GLY A 383 2.69 2.93 -15.30
C GLY A 383 4.17 2.61 -15.47
N THR A 384 4.96 3.09 -14.51
CA THR A 384 6.41 2.92 -14.45
C THR A 384 6.86 1.71 -13.64
N VAL A 385 5.96 0.98 -12.98
CA VAL A 385 6.29 -0.04 -11.96
C VAL A 385 6.95 -1.32 -12.47
N TYR A 386 6.91 -1.59 -13.79
CA TYR A 386 7.33 -2.87 -14.37
C TYR A 386 8.28 -2.71 -15.57
N ARG A 387 8.93 -3.80 -15.97
CA ARG A 387 9.73 -3.88 -17.20
C ARG A 387 8.86 -4.35 -18.36
N GLY A 388 8.60 -3.47 -19.34
CA GLY A 388 7.70 -3.75 -20.45
C GLY A 388 8.34 -4.41 -21.67
N VAL A 389 7.51 -5.08 -22.46
CA VAL A 389 7.86 -5.66 -23.77
C VAL A 389 7.58 -4.65 -24.89
N TYR A 390 8.56 -4.37 -25.75
CA TYR A 390 8.44 -3.30 -26.77
C TYR A 390 7.49 -3.67 -27.91
N ALA A 391 7.64 -4.90 -28.38
CA ALA A 391 7.03 -5.41 -29.59
C ALA A 391 6.71 -6.90 -29.40
N PRO A 392 5.76 -7.46 -30.18
CA PRO A 392 5.38 -8.87 -30.04
C PRO A 392 6.59 -9.81 -30.14
N GLY A 393 6.74 -10.68 -29.14
CA GLY A 393 7.78 -11.71 -29.12
C GLY A 393 9.17 -11.24 -28.70
N GLU A 394 9.35 -9.96 -28.38
CA GLU A 394 10.58 -9.48 -27.75
C GLU A 394 10.60 -9.83 -26.24
N PRO A 395 11.78 -9.99 -25.63
CA PRO A 395 11.85 -10.15 -24.18
C PRO A 395 11.46 -8.84 -23.46
N PRO A 396 11.06 -8.90 -22.18
CA PRO A 396 10.96 -7.71 -21.36
C PRO A 396 12.28 -6.96 -21.33
N MET A 397 12.22 -5.63 -21.26
CA MET A 397 13.41 -4.79 -21.19
C MET A 397 14.36 -5.19 -20.05
N THR A 398 15.65 -4.92 -20.19
CA THR A 398 16.60 -5.10 -19.09
C THR A 398 16.31 -4.09 -17.97
N PRO A 399 16.56 -4.44 -16.70
CA PRO A 399 16.49 -3.49 -15.60
C PRO A 399 17.42 -2.27 -15.82
N TYR A 400 17.05 -1.14 -15.22
CA TYR A 400 17.76 0.13 -15.21
C TYR A 400 18.61 0.27 -13.95
N GLY A 401 19.65 1.09 -14.05
CA GLY A 401 20.65 1.31 -13.00
C GLY A 401 21.95 0.59 -13.31
N PRO A 402 23.08 1.01 -12.74
CA PRO A 402 24.28 0.19 -12.82
C PRO A 402 23.94 -1.19 -12.23
N GLU A 403 24.28 -2.28 -12.93
CA GLU A 403 24.65 -3.49 -12.18
C GLU A 403 25.63 -3.00 -11.13
N ILE A 404 25.35 -3.22 -9.85
CA ILE A 404 26.27 -2.83 -8.78
C ILE A 404 27.57 -3.57 -9.09
N SER A 405 28.47 -2.89 -9.79
CA SER A 405 29.70 -3.45 -10.38
C SER A 405 30.78 -3.66 -9.33
N GLY A 406 30.34 -3.74 -8.07
CA GLY A 406 31.12 -4.20 -6.96
C GLY A 406 30.36 -5.30 -6.25
N GLU A 407 30.93 -6.50 -6.27
CA GLU A 407 31.19 -7.29 -5.06
C GLU A 407 31.98 -6.47 -4.01
N SER A 408 31.70 -5.17 -3.87
CA SER A 408 32.32 -4.25 -2.94
C SER A 408 31.63 -4.47 -1.61
N GLU A 409 32.01 -5.58 -0.96
CA GLU A 409 31.85 -5.83 0.48
C GLU A 409 30.49 -5.44 1.06
N MET A 410 29.39 -5.71 0.35
CA MET A 410 28.18 -6.10 1.08
C MET A 410 28.59 -7.35 1.89
N PRO A 411 28.38 -7.40 3.21
CA PRO A 411 28.83 -8.51 4.03
C PRO A 411 28.38 -9.81 3.38
N SER A 412 29.34 -10.63 2.93
CA SER A 412 29.10 -11.84 2.14
C SER A 412 28.31 -12.93 2.88
N ASP A 413 27.85 -12.64 4.09
CA ASP A 413 27.23 -13.60 4.99
C ASP A 413 25.71 -13.74 4.79
N GLY A 414 25.09 -13.08 3.79
CA GLY A 414 23.63 -13.10 3.66
C GLY A 414 22.98 -13.13 2.27
N LEU A 415 23.70 -12.92 1.16
CA LEU A 415 23.06 -12.89 -0.16
C LEU A 415 23.16 -14.26 -0.86
N VAL A 416 22.00 -14.89 -1.05
CA VAL A 416 21.85 -16.15 -1.79
C VAL A 416 22.18 -15.93 -3.28
N PRO A 417 22.96 -16.80 -3.94
CA PRO A 417 23.26 -16.67 -5.37
C PRO A 417 22.00 -16.59 -6.25
N SER A 418 22.01 -15.71 -7.27
CA SER A 418 20.87 -15.44 -8.17
C SER A 418 20.26 -16.69 -8.81
N ASP A 419 21.07 -17.70 -9.11
CA ASP A 419 20.62 -18.94 -9.75
C ASP A 419 19.69 -19.77 -8.85
N VAL A 420 19.87 -19.69 -7.53
CA VAL A 420 19.02 -20.38 -6.54
C VAL A 420 17.65 -19.71 -6.46
N VAL A 421 17.60 -18.39 -6.60
CA VAL A 421 16.37 -17.58 -6.53
C VAL A 421 15.49 -17.82 -7.76
N ALA A 422 16.07 -17.90 -8.96
CA ALA A 422 15.33 -18.18 -10.18
C ALA A 422 14.60 -19.54 -10.13
N ASP A 423 15.27 -20.56 -9.57
CA ASP A 423 14.70 -21.90 -9.38
C ASP A 423 13.64 -21.90 -8.25
N ALA A 424 13.85 -21.15 -7.17
CA ALA A 424 12.86 -20.98 -6.10
C ALA A 424 11.56 -20.33 -6.59
N LYS A 425 11.66 -19.28 -7.40
CA LYS A 425 10.51 -18.63 -8.04
C LYS A 425 9.74 -19.61 -8.94
N GLN A 426 10.43 -20.35 -9.81
CA GLN A 426 9.77 -21.33 -10.68
C GLN A 426 9.06 -22.42 -9.88
N ARG A 427 9.65 -22.85 -8.76
CA ARG A 427 8.99 -23.76 -7.81
C ARG A 427 7.76 -23.12 -7.17
N ALA A 428 7.82 -21.86 -6.73
CA ALA A 428 6.68 -21.16 -6.13
C ALA A 428 5.52 -21.04 -7.11
N ILE A 429 5.79 -20.61 -8.36
CA ILE A 429 4.80 -20.57 -9.43
C ILE A 429 4.21 -21.97 -9.69
N ALA A 430 5.06 -23.00 -9.78
CA ALA A 430 4.58 -24.36 -9.97
C ALA A 430 3.72 -24.85 -8.79
N ARG A 431 4.10 -24.53 -7.55
CA ARG A 431 3.31 -24.82 -6.34
C ARG A 431 1.96 -24.12 -6.39
N HIS A 432 1.93 -22.82 -6.69
CA HIS A 432 0.70 -22.04 -6.82
C HIS A 432 -0.23 -22.64 -7.88
N LEU A 433 0.27 -22.94 -9.08
CA LEU A 433 -0.51 -23.58 -10.15
C LEU A 433 -1.08 -24.94 -9.73
N THR A 434 -0.40 -25.67 -8.85
CA THR A 434 -0.96 -26.92 -8.27
C THR A 434 -1.96 -26.67 -7.14
N ARG A 435 -1.75 -25.65 -6.30
CA ARG A 435 -2.64 -25.28 -5.18
C ARG A 435 -3.96 -24.72 -5.64
N SER A 436 -3.98 -23.89 -6.69
CA SER A 436 -5.19 -23.27 -7.28
C SER A 436 -6.30 -24.29 -7.65
N THR A 437 -5.96 -25.58 -7.80
CA THR A 437 -6.95 -26.64 -8.02
C THR A 437 -7.67 -27.14 -6.76
N ARG A 438 -7.13 -26.86 -5.57
CA ARG A 438 -7.86 -26.99 -4.31
C ARG A 438 -8.64 -25.69 -4.16
N GLY A 439 -9.97 -25.77 -4.31
CA GLY A 439 -10.83 -24.62 -4.03
C GLY A 439 -10.42 -24.00 -2.70
N VAL A 440 -10.19 -22.69 -2.72
CA VAL A 440 -9.98 -21.87 -1.53
C VAL A 440 -11.08 -22.27 -0.55
N ALA A 441 -10.69 -22.89 0.56
CA ALA A 441 -11.65 -23.38 1.52
C ALA A 441 -12.24 -22.15 2.22
N THR A 442 -13.45 -21.78 1.81
CA THR A 442 -14.27 -20.64 2.27
C THR A 442 -14.72 -20.76 3.74
N THR A 443 -13.82 -21.13 4.65
CA THR A 443 -14.13 -21.38 6.06
C THR A 443 -13.12 -20.70 6.99
N HIS A 444 -13.00 -19.38 6.88
CA HIS A 444 -12.36 -18.56 7.93
C HIS A 444 -13.35 -18.04 8.99
N ALA A 445 -14.66 -18.18 8.76
CA ALA A 445 -15.71 -17.98 9.76
C ALA A 445 -15.69 -19.10 10.83
N GLY A 446 -14.72 -19.02 11.75
CA GLY A 446 -14.62 -19.91 12.91
C GLY A 446 -15.73 -19.62 13.94
N SER A 447 -15.80 -20.44 15.00
CA SER A 447 -16.74 -20.21 16.11
C SER A 447 -16.64 -18.82 16.74
N TRP A 448 -15.47 -18.19 16.65
CA TRP A 448 -15.22 -16.85 17.17
C TRP A 448 -16.12 -15.77 16.54
N SER A 449 -16.41 -15.84 15.22
CA SER A 449 -17.17 -14.80 14.51
C SER A 449 -18.66 -14.82 14.89
N SER A 450 -19.19 -15.99 15.25
CA SER A 450 -20.60 -16.17 15.65
C SER A 450 -21.01 -15.40 16.92
N GLN A 451 -20.03 -14.88 17.67
CA GLN A 451 -20.25 -14.15 18.92
C GLN A 451 -20.50 -12.65 18.73
N ILE A 452 -20.29 -12.14 17.52
CA ILE A 452 -20.39 -10.72 17.17
C ILE A 452 -21.17 -10.54 15.86
N SER A 453 -21.48 -9.30 15.50
CA SER A 453 -22.11 -9.01 14.20
C SER A 453 -21.14 -9.37 13.06
N PRO A 454 -21.64 -9.78 11.88
CA PRO A 454 -20.80 -10.03 10.71
C PRO A 454 -19.87 -8.85 10.41
N SER A 455 -20.37 -7.61 10.43
CA SER A 455 -19.55 -6.40 10.21
C SER A 455 -18.45 -6.22 11.25
N ALA A 456 -18.66 -6.62 12.51
CA ALA A 456 -17.62 -6.54 13.53
C ALA A 456 -16.62 -7.71 13.45
N ALA A 457 -17.08 -8.92 13.07
CA ALA A 457 -16.19 -10.04 12.76
C ALA A 457 -15.28 -9.69 11.60
N ALA A 458 -15.89 -9.12 10.57
CA ALA A 458 -15.21 -8.49 9.47
C ALA A 458 -14.19 -7.48 10.01
N HIS A 459 -14.58 -6.43 10.73
CA HIS A 459 -13.64 -5.48 11.32
C HIS A 459 -12.48 -6.16 12.03
N LEU A 460 -12.69 -7.10 12.97
CA LEU A 460 -11.61 -7.82 13.67
C LEU A 460 -10.72 -8.70 12.76
N ALA A 461 -11.26 -9.26 11.68
CA ALA A 461 -10.46 -9.92 10.64
C ALA A 461 -9.50 -8.93 9.94
N GLY A 462 -9.67 -7.65 10.21
CA GLY A 462 -8.98 -6.55 9.57
C GLY A 462 -9.84 -6.13 8.42
N ILE A 463 -11.09 -5.76 8.73
CA ILE A 463 -12.32 -5.38 8.00
C ILE A 463 -12.84 -3.94 7.92
N GLY A 464 -12.05 -2.93 8.25
CA GLY A 464 -12.42 -1.55 7.99
C GLY A 464 -11.19 -0.66 7.79
N CYS A 465 -11.40 0.49 7.19
CA CYS A 465 -10.44 1.59 7.27
C CYS A 465 -11.05 2.71 8.11
N PRO A 466 -10.26 3.31 9.01
CA PRO A 466 -10.73 4.43 9.80
C PRO A 466 -11.28 5.52 8.90
N SER A 467 -12.51 5.93 9.18
CA SER A 467 -13.21 6.97 8.47
C SER A 467 -12.33 8.22 8.39
N PRO A 468 -12.31 8.92 7.24
CA PRO A 468 -11.57 10.17 7.08
C PRO A 468 -11.97 11.27 8.07
N GLY A 469 -13.05 11.08 8.85
CA GLY A 469 -13.42 11.92 9.99
C GLY A 469 -12.47 11.86 11.19
N GLY A 470 -11.40 11.05 11.14
CA GLY A 470 -10.40 10.95 12.21
C GLY A 470 -10.83 10.05 13.38
N ALA A 471 -11.89 9.26 13.21
CA ALA A 471 -12.20 8.16 14.11
C ALA A 471 -11.09 7.11 13.96
N SER A 472 -10.56 6.60 15.07
CA SER A 472 -9.63 5.48 14.99
C SER A 472 -10.36 4.24 14.48
N TYR A 473 -9.61 3.31 13.87
CA TYR A 473 -10.15 2.03 13.41
C TYR A 473 -10.96 1.30 14.51
N PHE A 474 -10.52 1.44 15.76
CA PHE A 474 -11.19 0.84 16.92
C PHE A 474 -12.45 1.59 17.35
N ASP A 475 -12.57 2.89 17.08
CA ASP A 475 -13.81 3.63 17.32
C ASP A 475 -14.93 3.11 16.40
N GLU A 476 -14.59 2.77 15.15
CA GLU A 476 -15.53 2.18 14.19
C GLU A 476 -15.92 0.76 14.58
N LEU A 477 -14.95 -0.07 14.95
CA LEU A 477 -15.22 -1.40 15.50
C LEU A 477 -16.17 -1.30 16.72
N GLY A 478 -15.98 -0.28 17.56
CA GLY A 478 -16.88 0.02 18.66
C GLY A 478 -18.29 0.40 18.20
N ALA A 479 -18.42 1.22 17.16
CA ALA A 479 -19.70 1.63 16.59
C ALA A 479 -20.49 0.45 15.98
N LEU A 480 -19.81 -0.60 15.49
CA LEU A 480 -20.41 -1.81 14.92
C LEU A 480 -20.93 -2.81 15.96
N GLY A 481 -20.87 -2.45 17.25
CA GLY A 481 -21.49 -3.20 18.34
C GLY A 481 -20.59 -4.26 18.98
N ALA A 482 -19.29 -4.30 18.68
CA ALA A 482 -18.33 -5.19 19.34
C ALA A 482 -17.74 -4.60 20.65
N LEU A 483 -18.62 -4.22 21.58
CA LEU A 483 -18.23 -3.48 22.79
C LEU A 483 -18.21 -4.30 24.08
N ASP A 484 -18.63 -5.56 24.06
CA ASP A 484 -18.59 -6.37 25.27
C ASP A 484 -17.17 -6.90 25.52
N ALA A 485 -16.56 -6.45 26.62
CA ALA A 485 -15.21 -6.87 27.00
C ALA A 485 -15.12 -8.40 27.16
N GLY A 486 -16.18 -9.04 27.67
CA GLY A 486 -16.24 -10.50 27.82
C GLY A 486 -16.20 -11.22 26.48
N THR A 487 -16.99 -10.78 25.50
CA THR A 487 -16.96 -11.31 24.13
C THR A 487 -15.60 -11.12 23.47
N LEU A 488 -14.99 -9.94 23.57
CA LEU A 488 -13.65 -9.71 22.99
C LEU A 488 -12.58 -10.55 23.69
N ALA A 489 -12.65 -10.72 25.01
CA ALA A 489 -11.74 -11.59 25.75
C ALA A 489 -11.90 -13.07 25.34
N ALA A 490 -13.14 -13.51 25.11
CA ALA A 490 -13.42 -14.85 24.59
C ALA A 490 -12.79 -15.04 23.20
N ILE A 491 -12.86 -14.04 22.32
CA ILE A 491 -12.19 -14.08 21.01
C ILE A 491 -10.66 -14.07 21.16
N ALA A 492 -10.10 -13.20 22.01
CA ALA A 492 -8.66 -13.10 22.24
C ALA A 492 -8.05 -14.40 22.81
N THR A 493 -8.84 -15.17 23.55
CA THR A 493 -8.44 -16.46 24.14
C THR A 493 -8.83 -17.68 23.31
N ASP A 494 -9.61 -17.52 22.23
CA ASP A 494 -10.02 -18.62 21.36
C ASP A 494 -8.85 -19.07 20.48
N GLY A 495 -8.26 -20.24 20.79
CA GLY A 495 -7.17 -20.83 19.99
C GLY A 495 -7.58 -21.22 18.57
N ALA A 496 -8.86 -21.24 18.23
CA ALA A 496 -9.35 -21.42 16.86
C ALA A 496 -9.46 -20.10 16.08
N ALA A 497 -9.41 -18.95 16.75
CA ALA A 497 -9.38 -17.65 16.08
C ALA A 497 -7.98 -17.38 15.50
N PRO A 498 -7.87 -16.79 14.30
CA PRO A 498 -6.58 -16.41 13.73
C PRO A 498 -5.79 -15.48 14.66
N ALA A 499 -4.46 -15.60 14.66
CA ALA A 499 -3.61 -14.85 15.59
C ALA A 499 -3.78 -13.33 15.45
N TYR A 500 -3.99 -12.83 14.23
CA TYR A 500 -4.24 -11.41 13.97
C TYR A 500 -5.63 -10.96 14.48
N VAL A 501 -6.66 -11.80 14.40
CA VAL A 501 -7.99 -11.54 15.00
C VAL A 501 -7.85 -11.40 16.51
N ARG A 502 -7.16 -12.36 17.14
CA ARG A 502 -6.90 -12.37 18.59
C ARG A 502 -6.13 -11.12 19.03
N ARG A 503 -5.12 -10.72 18.25
CA ARG A 503 -4.36 -9.47 18.46
C ARG A 503 -5.30 -8.26 18.44
N ARG A 504 -6.13 -8.10 17.40
CA ARG A 504 -7.05 -6.95 17.28
C ARG A 504 -8.12 -6.95 18.39
N ALA A 505 -8.64 -8.11 18.78
CA ALA A 505 -9.55 -8.24 19.90
C ALA A 505 -8.90 -7.76 21.21
N ALA A 506 -7.67 -8.19 21.50
CA ALA A 506 -6.91 -7.74 22.67
C ALA A 506 -6.71 -6.21 22.68
N LEU A 507 -6.31 -5.63 21.54
CA LEU A 507 -6.13 -4.19 21.40
C LEU A 507 -7.47 -3.44 21.56
N MET A 508 -8.59 -3.98 21.08
CA MET A 508 -9.90 -3.37 21.27
C MET A 508 -10.33 -3.37 22.75
N ILE A 509 -10.06 -4.44 23.50
CA ILE A 509 -10.32 -4.50 24.96
C ILE A 509 -9.68 -3.30 25.67
N ALA A 510 -8.45 -2.94 25.28
CA ALA A 510 -7.72 -1.83 25.89
C ALA A 510 -8.38 -0.45 25.74
N ARG A 511 -9.34 -0.31 24.83
CA ARG A 511 -10.08 0.92 24.55
C ARG A 511 -11.46 0.96 25.20
N LEU A 512 -11.90 -0.16 25.78
CA LEU A 512 -13.18 -0.22 26.47
C LEU A 512 -13.11 0.45 27.85
N PRO A 513 -14.18 1.13 28.28
CA PRO A 513 -14.26 1.64 29.63
C PRO A 513 -14.48 0.49 30.63
N ASN A 514 -13.81 0.56 31.78
CA ASN A 514 -14.02 -0.34 32.92
C ASN A 514 -13.80 -1.84 32.62
N VAL A 515 -12.64 -2.19 32.03
CA VAL A 515 -12.27 -3.59 31.80
C VAL A 515 -12.15 -4.37 33.13
N PRO A 516 -12.89 -5.48 33.31
CA PRO A 516 -12.75 -6.37 34.47
C PRO A 516 -11.32 -6.87 34.69
N VAL A 517 -10.93 -7.03 35.96
CA VAL A 517 -9.55 -7.43 36.33
C VAL A 517 -9.18 -8.83 35.84
N ASP A 518 -10.15 -9.74 35.75
CA ASP A 518 -9.96 -11.09 35.22
C ASP A 518 -9.60 -11.10 33.74
N ILE A 519 -10.10 -10.14 32.96
CA ILE A 519 -9.71 -9.96 31.55
C ILE A 519 -8.28 -9.42 31.45
N ILE A 520 -7.88 -8.52 32.36
CA ILE A 520 -6.49 -8.04 32.43
C ILE A 520 -5.54 -9.20 32.77
N ASP A 521 -5.95 -10.08 33.71
CA ASP A 521 -5.20 -11.30 34.04
C ASP A 521 -5.08 -12.25 32.84
N ASP A 522 -6.13 -12.37 32.01
CA ASP A 522 -6.09 -13.16 30.77
C ASP A 522 -5.15 -12.58 29.71
N LEU A 523 -5.13 -11.25 29.54
CA LEU A 523 -4.19 -10.58 28.63
C LEU A 523 -2.73 -10.79 29.07
N GLU A 524 -2.45 -10.66 30.37
CA GLU A 524 -1.12 -10.94 30.90
C GLU A 524 -0.71 -12.40 30.68
N ARG A 525 -1.65 -13.35 30.88
CA ARG A 525 -1.41 -14.77 30.59
C ARG A 525 -1.08 -14.99 29.12
N ILE A 526 -1.86 -14.43 28.18
CA ILE A 526 -1.59 -14.54 26.74
C ILE A 526 -0.20 -13.99 26.41
N ALA A 527 0.14 -12.78 26.87
CA ALA A 527 1.43 -12.15 26.57
C ALA A 527 2.63 -13.03 26.99
N ARG A 528 2.52 -13.72 28.14
CA ARG A 528 3.60 -14.52 28.74
C ARG A 528 3.64 -15.98 28.29
N ASP A 529 2.58 -16.51 27.68
CA ASP A 529 2.53 -17.91 27.28
C ASP A 529 3.26 -18.16 25.96
N HIS A 530 4.43 -18.80 26.01
CA HIS A 530 5.23 -19.13 24.83
C HIS A 530 4.58 -20.12 23.86
N SER A 531 3.47 -20.77 24.25
CA SER A 531 2.68 -21.60 23.33
C SER A 531 1.70 -20.79 22.49
N GLU A 532 1.45 -19.53 22.85
CA GLU A 532 0.58 -18.64 22.09
C GLU A 532 1.30 -18.06 20.86
N PRO A 533 0.57 -17.80 19.75
CA PRO A 533 1.14 -17.18 18.57
C PRO A 533 1.71 -15.77 18.86
N SER A 534 2.85 -15.44 18.25
CA SER A 534 3.58 -14.18 18.44
C SER A 534 2.69 -12.93 18.30
N LEU A 535 1.83 -12.88 17.28
CA LEU A 535 0.91 -11.75 17.05
C LEU A 535 -0.09 -11.58 18.19
N ALA A 536 -0.66 -12.67 18.70
CA ALA A 536 -1.62 -12.64 19.81
C ALA A 536 -0.93 -12.16 21.10
N ARG A 537 0.28 -12.69 21.38
CA ARG A 537 1.12 -12.28 22.51
C ARG A 537 1.46 -10.78 22.46
N ALA A 538 1.89 -10.30 21.29
CA ALA A 538 2.21 -8.90 21.05
C ALA A 538 1.00 -7.97 21.26
N GLY A 539 -0.17 -8.36 20.75
CA GLY A 539 -1.42 -7.62 20.97
C GLY A 539 -1.82 -7.54 22.44
N ALA A 540 -1.71 -8.67 23.16
CA ALA A 540 -2.03 -8.73 24.57
C ALA A 540 -1.07 -7.89 25.43
N LEU A 541 0.23 -7.87 25.10
CA LEU A 541 1.21 -7.01 25.76
C LEU A 541 0.92 -5.53 25.55
N GLY A 542 0.63 -5.11 24.31
CA GLY A 542 0.26 -3.72 24.00
C GLY A 542 -1.03 -3.29 24.71
N ALA A 543 -2.03 -4.18 24.75
CA ALA A 543 -3.27 -3.96 25.48
C ALA A 543 -3.05 -3.81 26.99
N LEU A 544 -2.20 -4.66 27.58
CA LEU A 544 -1.85 -4.60 29.00
C LEU A 544 -1.15 -3.28 29.36
N GLY A 545 -0.19 -2.83 28.55
CA GLY A 545 0.48 -1.53 28.76
C GLY A 545 -0.46 -0.33 28.75
N SER A 546 -1.57 -0.42 28.02
CA SER A 546 -2.59 0.63 27.95
C SER A 546 -3.56 0.59 29.14
N LEU A 547 -3.97 -0.61 29.57
CA LEU A 547 -4.96 -0.80 30.64
C LEU A 547 -4.38 -0.69 32.05
N ASP A 548 -3.20 -1.25 32.26
CA ASP A 548 -2.48 -1.28 33.53
C ASP A 548 -0.98 -1.07 33.25
N PRO A 549 -0.53 0.21 33.14
CA PRO A 549 0.83 0.54 32.73
C PRO A 549 1.91 -0.09 33.61
N ASP A 550 1.64 -0.23 34.91
CA ASP A 550 2.58 -0.86 35.85
C ASP A 550 2.75 -2.34 35.52
N ARG A 551 1.63 -3.09 35.37
CA ARG A 551 1.69 -4.51 34.96
C ARG A 551 2.28 -4.69 33.57
N GLY A 552 1.91 -3.84 32.62
CA GLY A 552 2.46 -3.84 31.27
C GLY A 552 3.96 -3.65 31.26
N THR A 553 4.47 -2.70 32.05
CA THR A 553 5.91 -2.46 32.22
C THR A 553 6.63 -3.68 32.81
N PHE A 554 6.07 -4.30 33.86
CA PHE A 554 6.67 -5.51 34.43
C PHE A 554 6.66 -6.69 33.44
N ALA A 555 5.57 -6.89 32.71
CA ALA A 555 5.50 -7.91 31.67
C ALA A 555 6.51 -7.64 30.54
N ALA A 556 6.66 -6.38 30.12
CA ALA A 556 7.64 -5.98 29.13
C ALA A 556 9.07 -6.26 29.58
N ILE A 557 9.44 -5.90 30.83
CA ILE A 557 10.77 -6.20 31.39
C ILE A 557 11.06 -7.70 31.38
N ASP A 558 10.09 -8.52 31.78
CA ASP A 558 10.26 -9.97 31.79
C ASP A 558 10.43 -10.55 30.36
N LEU A 559 9.79 -9.92 29.37
CA LEU A 559 9.79 -10.32 27.97
C LEU A 559 10.93 -9.70 27.13
N GLU A 560 11.77 -8.83 27.69
CA GLU A 560 12.97 -8.29 27.01
C GLU A 560 13.93 -9.37 26.50
N THR A 561 13.94 -10.53 27.18
CA THR A 561 14.80 -11.67 26.85
C THR A 561 14.05 -12.80 26.15
N ASP A 562 12.82 -12.54 25.70
CA ASP A 562 12.02 -13.54 25.00
C ASP A 562 12.73 -14.02 23.72
N SER A 563 12.60 -15.32 23.46
CA SER A 563 13.09 -15.95 22.23
C SER A 563 12.31 -15.47 21.00
N ASP A 564 11.05 -15.06 21.20
CA ASP A 564 10.21 -14.45 20.19
C ASP A 564 10.61 -12.99 19.95
N ARG A 565 11.10 -12.72 18.74
CA ARG A 565 11.65 -11.41 18.37
C ARG A 565 10.58 -10.32 18.34
N LEU A 566 9.37 -10.65 17.89
CA LEU A 566 8.27 -9.70 17.83
C LEU A 566 7.86 -9.28 19.24
N VAL A 567 7.64 -10.25 20.11
CA VAL A 567 7.25 -9.98 21.51
C VAL A 567 8.34 -9.15 22.20
N ARG A 568 9.61 -9.49 21.98
CA ARG A 568 10.74 -8.69 22.48
C ARG A 568 10.75 -7.27 21.92
N ALA A 569 10.53 -7.09 20.62
CA ALA A 569 10.51 -5.76 19.99
C ALA A 569 9.38 -4.88 20.55
N ILE A 570 8.20 -5.44 20.76
CA ILE A 570 7.08 -4.72 21.41
C ILE A 570 7.38 -4.43 22.88
N ALA A 571 7.96 -5.39 23.61
CA ALA A 571 8.35 -5.20 25.00
C ALA A 571 9.35 -4.03 25.18
N VAL A 572 10.37 -3.95 24.34
CA VAL A 572 11.34 -2.85 24.37
C VAL A 572 10.68 -1.49 24.08
N ARG A 573 9.66 -1.45 23.22
CA ARG A 573 8.91 -0.23 22.90
C ARG A 573 7.91 0.20 23.96
N SER A 574 7.43 -0.75 24.76
CA SER A 574 6.45 -0.48 25.84
C SER A 574 7.08 0.08 27.12
N GLN A 575 8.42 0.18 27.18
CA GLN A 575 9.19 0.78 28.28
C GLN A 575 9.52 2.24 27.99
#